data_AF-A0A1F7J815-F1
#
_entry.id   AF-A0A1F7J815-F1
#
_cell.length_a   1.000
_cell.length_b   1.000
_cell.length_c   1.000
_cell.angle_alpha   90.00
_cell.angle_beta   90.00
_cell.angle_gamma   90.00
#
_symmetry.space_group_name_H-M   'P 1'
#
loop_
_entity.id
_entity.type
_entity.pdbx_description
1 polymer ?
#
loop_
_entity_poly.entity_id
_entity_poly.type
_entity_poly.pdbx_seq_one_letter_code
_entity_poly.pdbx_strand_id
1 'polypeptide(L)'
;MRRYKFSDLLLYEKRAKDLYFKLGLGFSSSNRISKYFAYLSNIEKSRKLDKASFSQLIQKDKAKYYYSQFNVLEMCNIIDAIDGSIQDEKILKKKLVDLSKGTYLLSEESSNNTKARDTTFELSLFSFFQARGLNIKLGDPNPDLQLVSNNFTYNIECKRPHSLNSLEKHIKEAVKQLKKSPGSNVVPTIALSLEQVLLRGDLILDSRDEESAANFLNATLEDFLQSNLKMVQKICGDEPCLVLYYLSCLTGFKSDIPMANATFITGNIYNFGESLSSSIYKNLNTIIPQEIYSSV
;
A
#
# COMPACT_ATOMS: atom_id res chain seq x y z
N MET A 1 10.28 -4.59 10.03
CA MET A 1 9.17 -3.65 10.40
C MET A 1 9.76 -2.30 10.80
N ARG A 2 9.01 -1.18 10.74
CA ARG A 2 9.53 0.14 11.14
C ARG A 2 8.64 0.78 12.22
N ARG A 3 9.27 1.25 13.31
CA ARG A 3 8.63 1.95 14.43
C ARG A 3 8.88 3.45 14.32
N TYR A 4 7.89 4.25 14.73
CA TYR A 4 7.97 5.71 14.63
C TYR A 4 7.32 6.38 15.82
N LYS A 5 7.94 7.44 16.37
CA LYS A 5 7.26 8.26 17.38
C LYS A 5 6.22 9.14 16.71
N PHE A 6 5.08 9.36 17.37
CA PHE A 6 4.06 10.28 16.87
C PHE A 6 4.60 11.69 16.64
N SER A 7 5.51 12.15 17.51
CA SER A 7 6.20 13.43 17.36
C SER A 7 6.94 13.55 16.02
N ASP A 8 7.59 12.47 15.58
CA ASP A 8 8.44 12.47 14.38
C ASP A 8 7.56 12.52 13.14
N LEU A 9 6.45 11.76 13.15
CA LEU A 9 5.45 11.79 12.09
C LEU A 9 4.78 13.16 11.96
N LEU A 10 4.49 13.85 13.07
CA LEU A 10 3.88 15.18 13.04
C LEU A 10 4.75 16.23 12.34
N LEU A 11 6.07 16.03 12.26
CA LEU A 11 6.95 16.93 11.49
C LEU A 11 6.65 16.90 9.98
N TYR A 12 6.07 15.82 9.47
CA TYR A 12 5.68 15.70 8.07
C TYR A 12 4.45 16.51 7.70
N GLU A 13 3.66 17.02 8.67
CA GLU A 13 2.48 17.82 8.34
C GLU A 13 2.87 19.07 7.52
N LYS A 14 3.99 19.71 7.88
CA LYS A 14 4.52 20.84 7.11
C LYS A 14 4.93 20.42 5.71
N ARG A 15 5.65 19.29 5.57
CA ARG A 15 6.06 18.76 4.26
C ARG A 15 4.86 18.43 3.37
N ALA A 16 3.81 17.86 3.95
CA ALA A 16 2.56 17.60 3.24
C ALA A 16 1.92 18.91 2.74
N LYS A 17 1.85 19.94 3.59
CA LYS A 17 1.34 21.27 3.22
C LYS A 17 2.17 21.89 2.09
N ASP A 18 3.49 21.87 2.22
CA ASP A 18 4.41 22.46 1.26
C ASP A 18 4.30 21.75 -0.11
N LEU A 19 4.18 20.41 -0.13
CA LEU A 19 3.95 19.62 -1.33
C LEU A 19 2.64 20.01 -2.03
N TYR A 20 1.53 20.09 -1.28
CA TYR A 20 0.24 20.50 -1.85
C TYR A 20 0.31 21.94 -2.39
N PHE A 21 0.88 22.87 -1.64
CA PHE A 21 1.01 24.26 -2.03
C PHE A 21 1.87 24.43 -3.31
N LYS A 22 3.02 23.74 -3.38
CA LYS A 22 3.91 23.75 -4.56
C LYS A 22 3.18 23.36 -5.84
N LEU A 23 2.21 22.45 -5.75
CA LEU A 23 1.41 21.98 -6.89
C LEU A 23 0.12 22.81 -7.12
N GLY A 24 -0.06 23.90 -6.37
CA GLY A 24 -1.25 24.74 -6.43
C GLY A 24 -2.50 24.03 -5.93
N LEU A 25 -2.36 23.12 -4.95
CA LEU A 25 -3.45 22.38 -4.33
C LEU A 25 -3.74 22.92 -2.91
N GLY A 26 -5.00 22.82 -2.49
CA GLY A 26 -5.42 23.22 -1.15
C GLY A 26 -5.13 22.16 -0.08
N PHE A 27 -4.67 22.59 1.09
CA PHE A 27 -4.50 21.75 2.28
C PHE A 27 -5.29 22.33 3.47
N SER A 28 -6.61 22.24 3.38
CA SER A 28 -7.54 22.74 4.41
C SER A 28 -8.02 21.63 5.34
N SER A 29 -8.89 21.96 6.30
CA SER A 29 -9.52 20.98 7.20
C SER A 29 -10.46 19.99 6.50
N SER A 30 -10.90 20.28 5.28
CA SER A 30 -11.67 19.33 4.46
C SER A 30 -10.79 18.28 3.76
N ASN A 31 -9.48 18.52 3.67
CA ASN A 31 -8.53 17.55 3.12
C ASN A 31 -8.40 16.35 4.08
N ARG A 32 -8.65 15.14 3.56
CA ARG A 32 -8.57 13.88 4.32
C ARG A 32 -7.22 13.70 5.04
N ILE A 33 -6.11 14.09 4.41
CA ILE A 33 -4.76 13.99 4.97
C ILE A 33 -4.58 14.94 6.16
N SER A 34 -5.06 16.18 6.03
CA SER A 34 -5.03 17.17 7.12
C SER A 34 -5.73 16.64 8.38
N LYS A 35 -6.87 15.95 8.21
CA LYS A 35 -7.58 15.31 9.32
C LYS A 35 -6.75 14.21 10.00
N TYR A 36 -6.00 13.40 9.25
CA TYR A 36 -5.12 12.38 9.83
C TYR A 36 -4.07 12.99 10.75
N PHE A 37 -3.39 14.05 10.30
CA PHE A 37 -2.42 14.78 11.13
C PHE A 37 -3.09 15.41 12.37
N ALA A 38 -4.29 15.97 12.24
CA ALA A 38 -5.03 16.51 13.38
C ALA A 38 -5.34 15.43 14.43
N TYR A 39 -5.74 14.23 14.02
CA TYR A 39 -5.99 13.13 14.96
C TYR A 39 -4.71 12.56 15.57
N LEU A 40 -3.62 12.47 14.81
CA LEU A 40 -2.31 12.13 15.34
C LEU A 40 -1.81 13.17 16.36
N SER A 41 -2.11 14.45 16.14
CA SER A 41 -1.81 15.52 17.10
C SER A 41 -2.57 15.34 18.41
N ASN A 42 -3.85 14.93 18.35
CA ASN A 42 -4.64 14.63 19.54
C ASN A 42 -4.09 13.42 20.31
N ILE A 43 -3.64 12.39 19.59
CA ILE A 43 -2.93 11.24 20.17
C ILE A 43 -1.69 11.71 20.94
N GLU A 44 -0.83 12.50 20.30
CA GLU A 44 0.42 12.96 20.92
C GLU A 44 0.19 13.89 22.11
N LYS A 45 -0.80 14.79 22.03
CA LYS A 45 -1.20 15.64 23.16
C LYS A 45 -1.66 14.82 24.35
N SER A 46 -2.54 13.85 24.13
CA SER A 46 -3.09 13.00 25.20
C SER A 46 -2.01 12.11 25.82
N ARG A 47 -1.08 11.59 25.00
CA ARG A 47 0.09 10.82 25.45
C ARG A 47 1.04 11.63 26.32
N LYS A 48 1.23 12.93 26.03
CA LYS A 48 2.07 13.84 26.82
C LYS A 48 1.43 14.27 28.15
N LEU A 49 0.10 14.23 28.25
CA LEU A 49 -0.60 14.54 29.50
C LEU A 49 -0.37 13.42 30.52
N ASP A 50 -0.91 12.23 30.26
CA ASP A 50 -0.76 11.06 31.13
C ASP A 50 -1.32 9.78 30.44
N LYS A 51 -1.09 8.63 31.07
CA LYS A 51 -1.52 7.31 30.56
C LYS A 51 -3.05 7.15 30.54
N ALA A 52 -3.78 7.74 31.47
CA ALA A 52 -5.24 7.63 31.56
C ALA A 52 -5.92 8.45 30.45
N SER A 53 -5.51 9.71 30.26
CA SER A 53 -5.92 10.60 29.18
C SER A 53 -5.69 9.96 27.81
N PHE A 54 -4.51 9.38 27.60
CA PHE A 54 -4.20 8.63 26.39
C PHE A 54 -5.12 7.42 26.19
N SER A 55 -5.30 6.58 27.22
CA SER A 55 -6.15 5.39 27.15
C SER A 55 -7.61 5.75 26.86
N GLN A 56 -8.12 6.81 27.49
CA GLN A 56 -9.48 7.32 27.27
C GLN A 56 -9.67 7.80 25.84
N LEU A 57 -8.69 8.50 25.26
CA LEU A 57 -8.75 8.97 23.87
C LEU A 57 -8.87 7.78 22.91
N ILE A 58 -8.00 6.79 23.04
CA ILE A 58 -8.00 5.62 22.15
C ILE A 58 -9.29 4.82 22.33
N GLN A 59 -9.77 4.61 23.56
CA GLN A 59 -11.01 3.87 23.81
C GLN A 59 -12.26 4.58 23.27
N LYS A 60 -12.26 5.92 23.19
CA LYS A 60 -13.38 6.69 22.64
C LYS A 60 -13.66 6.32 21.18
N ASP A 61 -12.61 6.09 20.40
CA ASP A 61 -12.73 5.73 18.98
C ASP A 61 -11.45 5.06 18.48
N LYS A 62 -11.29 3.78 18.82
CA LYS A 62 -10.07 2.99 18.54
C LYS A 62 -9.76 2.98 17.04
N ALA A 63 -10.78 2.72 16.22
CA ALA A 63 -10.67 2.63 14.78
C ALA A 63 -10.16 3.94 14.17
N LYS A 64 -10.75 5.08 14.56
CA LYS A 64 -10.31 6.41 14.14
C LYS A 64 -8.83 6.66 14.38
N TYR A 65 -8.37 6.50 15.61
CA TYR A 65 -7.01 6.92 15.97
C TYR A 65 -5.93 6.03 15.35
N TYR A 66 -6.13 4.72 15.31
CA TYR A 66 -5.19 3.83 14.64
C TYR A 66 -5.24 3.94 13.13
N TYR A 67 -6.43 4.12 12.54
CA TYR A 67 -6.54 4.39 11.11
C TYR A 67 -5.78 5.68 10.73
N SER A 68 -5.87 6.72 11.56
CA SER A 68 -5.10 7.95 11.35
C SER A 68 -3.60 7.73 11.44
N GLN A 69 -3.15 6.97 12.44
CA GLN A 69 -1.74 6.62 12.58
C GLN A 69 -1.23 5.90 11.33
N PHE A 70 -1.95 4.88 10.84
CA PHE A 70 -1.59 4.15 9.62
C PHE A 70 -1.50 5.08 8.41
N ASN A 71 -2.53 5.90 8.18
CA ASN A 71 -2.55 6.76 7.00
C ASN A 71 -1.52 7.89 7.07
N VAL A 72 -1.17 8.41 8.26
CA VAL A 72 -0.04 9.36 8.39
C VAL A 72 1.27 8.68 8.01
N LEU A 73 1.49 7.45 8.48
CA LEU A 73 2.70 6.68 8.13
C LEU A 73 2.81 6.45 6.63
N GLU A 74 1.75 6.00 5.98
CA GLU A 74 1.71 5.86 4.52
C GLU A 74 1.98 7.20 3.84
N MET A 75 1.40 8.30 4.34
CA MET A 75 1.68 9.63 3.79
C MET A 75 3.14 10.06 3.94
N CYS A 76 3.79 9.73 5.07
CA CYS A 76 5.20 10.04 5.25
C CYS A 76 6.04 9.30 4.21
N ASN A 77 5.79 8.01 4.00
CA ASN A 77 6.46 7.20 2.98
C ASN A 77 6.23 7.76 1.57
N ILE A 78 5.00 8.15 1.24
CA ILE A 78 4.65 8.74 -0.04
C ILE A 78 5.38 10.07 -0.27
N ILE A 79 5.44 10.94 0.74
CA ILE A 79 6.15 12.23 0.65
C ILE A 79 7.64 12.00 0.42
N ASP A 80 8.27 11.10 1.17
CA ASP A 80 9.68 10.77 0.98
C ASP A 80 9.96 10.21 -0.43
N ALA A 81 9.06 9.37 -0.95
CA ALA A 81 9.19 8.83 -2.29
C ALA A 81 9.03 9.87 -3.40
N ILE A 82 8.13 10.84 -3.21
CA ILE A 82 7.95 11.97 -4.13
C ILE A 82 9.18 12.89 -4.08
N ASP A 83 9.67 13.23 -2.89
CA ASP A 83 10.84 14.11 -2.74
C ASP A 83 12.11 13.46 -3.31
N GLY A 84 12.23 12.14 -3.18
CA GLY A 84 13.37 11.37 -3.68
C GLY A 84 13.24 10.90 -5.13
N SER A 85 12.26 11.38 -5.92
CA SER A 85 12.14 11.00 -7.33
C SER A 85 11.55 12.11 -8.20
N ILE A 86 11.80 12.04 -9.51
CA ILE A 86 11.20 12.96 -10.48
C ILE A 86 10.01 12.27 -11.13
N GLN A 87 8.83 12.83 -10.94
CA GLN A 87 7.56 12.34 -11.48
C GLN A 87 6.92 13.36 -12.41
N ASP A 88 6.04 12.91 -13.31
CA ASP A 88 5.21 13.81 -14.10
C ASP A 88 4.29 14.63 -13.18
N GLU A 89 4.43 15.96 -13.25
CA GLU A 89 3.72 16.88 -12.36
C GLU A 89 2.20 16.80 -12.52
N LYS A 90 1.68 16.58 -13.74
CA LYS A 90 0.25 16.50 -14.00
C LYS A 90 -0.33 15.22 -13.40
N ILE A 91 0.36 14.09 -13.56
CA ILE A 91 -0.03 12.80 -12.98
C ILE A 91 0.01 12.90 -11.45
N LEU A 92 1.10 13.41 -10.88
CA LEU A 92 1.25 13.58 -9.44
C LEU A 92 0.13 14.46 -8.86
N LYS A 93 -0.12 15.62 -9.49
CA LYS A 93 -1.18 16.54 -9.08
C LYS A 93 -2.55 15.87 -9.10
N LYS A 94 -2.87 15.11 -10.15
CA LYS A 94 -4.13 14.35 -10.23
C LYS A 94 -4.26 13.35 -9.08
N LYS A 95 -3.23 12.54 -8.82
CA LYS A 95 -3.25 11.56 -7.72
C LYS A 95 -3.38 12.22 -6.35
N LEU A 96 -2.70 13.35 -6.10
CA LEU A 96 -2.84 14.08 -4.83
C LEU A 96 -4.22 14.74 -4.66
N VAL A 97 -4.87 15.18 -5.74
CA VAL A 97 -6.26 15.63 -5.72
C VAL A 97 -7.18 14.49 -5.32
N ASP A 98 -7.05 13.33 -5.96
CA ASP A 98 -7.88 12.15 -5.69
C ASP A 98 -7.70 11.66 -4.25
N LEU A 99 -6.46 11.60 -3.78
CA LEU A 99 -6.10 11.23 -2.41
C LEU A 99 -6.76 12.12 -1.33
N SER A 100 -6.94 13.42 -1.63
CA SER A 100 -7.47 14.41 -0.69
C SER A 100 -8.98 14.37 -0.47
N LYS A 101 -9.75 13.78 -1.40
CA LYS A 101 -11.22 13.89 -1.49
C LYS A 101 -12.01 12.73 -0.86
N GLY A 102 -11.33 11.76 -0.25
CA GLY A 102 -11.97 10.54 0.28
C GLY A 102 -12.62 10.69 1.66
N THR A 103 -13.37 9.66 2.04
CA THR A 103 -13.88 9.52 3.42
C THR A 103 -12.75 9.26 4.40
N TYR A 104 -13.00 9.62 5.65
CA TYR A 104 -12.00 9.56 6.68
C TYR A 104 -11.94 8.18 7.31
N LEU A 105 -13.07 7.57 7.69
CA LEU A 105 -13.10 6.19 8.22
C LEU A 105 -13.32 5.17 7.12
N LEU A 106 -12.73 3.98 7.25
CA LEU A 106 -13.00 2.84 6.36
C LEU A 106 -14.48 2.48 6.31
N SER A 107 -15.17 2.54 7.46
CA SER A 107 -16.60 2.26 7.57
C SER A 107 -17.50 3.25 6.82
N GLU A 108 -16.98 4.43 6.46
CA GLU A 108 -17.69 5.44 5.68
C GLU A 108 -17.49 5.24 4.16
N GLU A 109 -16.65 4.28 3.76
CA GLU A 109 -16.44 3.95 2.36
C GLU A 109 -17.70 3.34 1.72
N SER A 110 -17.97 3.74 0.49
CA SER A 110 -18.96 3.16 -0.39
C SER A 110 -18.35 2.97 -1.78
N SER A 111 -19.03 2.22 -2.64
CA SER A 111 -18.61 2.05 -4.04
C SER A 111 -18.43 3.37 -4.80
N ASN A 112 -19.00 4.47 -4.32
CA ASN A 112 -19.01 5.76 -5.01
C ASN A 112 -17.87 6.70 -4.56
N ASN A 113 -17.08 6.33 -3.54
CA ASN A 113 -16.05 7.19 -2.96
C ASN A 113 -14.72 6.46 -2.67
N THR A 114 -14.44 5.35 -3.37
CA THR A 114 -13.24 4.52 -3.20
C THR A 114 -11.96 5.16 -3.76
N LYS A 115 -12.10 6.10 -4.71
CA LYS A 115 -10.99 6.61 -5.52
C LYS A 115 -9.79 7.11 -4.69
N ALA A 116 -10.04 7.75 -3.55
CA ALA A 116 -8.97 8.22 -2.68
C ALA A 116 -8.15 7.07 -2.07
N ARG A 117 -8.79 5.96 -1.70
CA ARG A 117 -8.11 4.77 -1.15
C ARG A 117 -7.45 3.93 -2.22
N ASP A 118 -8.05 3.85 -3.40
CA ASP A 118 -7.43 3.19 -4.55
C ASP A 118 -6.14 3.94 -4.93
N THR A 119 -6.21 5.28 -4.97
CA THR A 119 -5.03 6.14 -5.16
C THR A 119 -4.04 6.05 -3.99
N THR A 120 -4.54 5.85 -2.75
CA THR A 120 -3.65 5.60 -1.59
C THR A 120 -2.83 4.34 -1.86
N PHE A 121 -3.45 3.25 -2.31
CA PHE A 121 -2.74 2.01 -2.62
C PHE A 121 -1.70 2.19 -3.75
N GLU A 122 -2.08 2.85 -4.86
CA GLU A 122 -1.14 3.16 -5.96
C GLU A 122 0.11 3.90 -5.43
N LEU A 123 -0.09 4.95 -4.63
CA LEU A 123 1.01 5.76 -4.09
C LEU A 123 1.80 5.03 -3.00
N SER A 124 1.15 4.16 -2.22
CA SER A 124 1.81 3.35 -1.18
C SER A 124 2.73 2.32 -1.83
N LEU A 125 2.27 1.63 -2.88
CA LEU A 125 3.09 0.71 -3.66
C LEU A 125 4.24 1.42 -4.38
N PHE A 126 3.97 2.61 -4.95
CA PHE A 126 5.02 3.49 -5.48
C PHE A 126 6.09 3.78 -4.43
N SER A 127 5.69 4.19 -3.23
CA SER A 127 6.62 4.52 -2.14
C SER A 127 7.41 3.31 -1.67
N PHE A 128 6.80 2.12 -1.66
CA PHE A 128 7.45 0.88 -1.30
C PHE A 128 8.60 0.52 -2.26
N PHE A 129 8.39 0.70 -3.57
CA PHE A 129 9.44 0.46 -4.56
C PHE A 129 10.50 1.55 -4.57
N GLN A 130 10.10 2.83 -4.46
CA GLN A 130 11.04 3.94 -4.40
C GLN A 130 11.98 3.78 -3.19
N ALA A 131 11.46 3.41 -2.02
CA ALA A 131 12.24 3.27 -0.79
C ALA A 131 13.32 2.17 -0.89
N ARG A 132 13.26 1.32 -1.92
CA ARG A 132 14.25 0.30 -2.28
C ARG A 132 15.20 0.75 -3.40
N GLY A 133 15.17 2.03 -3.76
CA GLY A 133 15.98 2.60 -4.84
C GLY A 133 15.56 2.15 -6.24
N LEU A 134 14.33 1.63 -6.39
CA LEU A 134 13.87 1.13 -7.68
C LEU A 134 13.37 2.28 -8.58
N ASN A 135 13.62 2.14 -9.89
CA ASN A 135 13.16 3.09 -10.88
C ASN A 135 11.68 2.87 -11.17
N ILE A 136 10.83 3.51 -10.36
CA ILE A 136 9.38 3.46 -10.43
C ILE A 136 8.83 4.82 -10.86
N LYS A 137 7.87 4.81 -11.78
CA LYS A 137 7.16 6.00 -12.24
C LYS A 137 5.65 5.88 -12.00
N LEU A 138 5.03 7.00 -11.66
CA LEU A 138 3.58 7.14 -11.63
C LEU A 138 3.03 7.13 -13.07
N GLY A 139 1.97 6.37 -13.30
CA GLY A 139 1.24 6.32 -14.57
C GLY A 139 -0.23 6.74 -14.42
N ASP A 140 -0.83 7.14 -15.53
CA ASP A 140 -2.24 7.48 -15.71
C ASP A 140 -2.57 7.53 -17.21
N PRO A 141 -3.65 6.90 -17.72
CA PRO A 141 -4.63 6.07 -17.01
C PRO A 141 -4.28 4.58 -16.93
N ASN A 142 -3.27 4.11 -17.68
CA ASN A 142 -2.84 2.71 -17.69
C ASN A 142 -1.44 2.61 -18.32
N PRO A 143 -0.45 2.03 -17.61
CA PRO A 143 -0.57 1.44 -16.27
C PRO A 143 -0.68 2.50 -15.15
N ASP A 144 -1.05 2.08 -13.93
CA ASP A 144 -1.05 2.96 -12.75
C ASP A 144 0.37 3.29 -12.28
N LEU A 145 1.28 2.31 -12.41
CA LEU A 145 2.71 2.45 -12.13
C LEU A 145 3.55 1.73 -13.20
N GLN A 146 4.77 2.21 -13.41
CA GLN A 146 5.74 1.55 -14.28
C GLN A 146 7.08 1.37 -13.57
N LEU A 147 7.45 0.11 -13.31
CA LEU A 147 8.74 -0.24 -12.71
C LEU A 147 9.70 -0.67 -13.81
N VAL A 148 10.86 -0.02 -13.89
CA VAL A 148 11.90 -0.34 -14.87
C VAL A 148 13.07 -1.00 -14.18
N SER A 149 13.44 -2.18 -14.65
CA SER A 149 14.68 -2.88 -14.32
C SER A 149 15.55 -2.98 -15.58
N ASN A 150 16.79 -3.48 -15.45
CA ASN A 150 17.70 -3.62 -16.59
C ASN A 150 17.12 -4.45 -17.75
N ASN A 151 16.29 -5.45 -17.45
CA ASN A 151 15.81 -6.42 -18.44
C ASN A 151 14.31 -6.32 -18.72
N PHE A 152 13.55 -5.72 -17.81
CA PHE A 152 12.09 -5.73 -17.84
C PHE A 152 11.49 -4.39 -17.46
N THR A 153 10.39 -4.06 -18.12
CA THR A 153 9.46 -3.00 -17.70
C THR A 153 8.19 -3.66 -17.18
N TYR A 154 7.92 -3.54 -15.88
CA TYR A 154 6.69 -4.02 -15.28
C TYR A 154 5.63 -2.91 -15.37
N ASN A 155 4.60 -3.15 -16.17
CA ASN A 155 3.42 -2.27 -16.23
C ASN A 155 2.42 -2.77 -15.19
N ILE A 156 2.21 -1.96 -14.15
CA ILE A 156 1.48 -2.37 -12.95
C ILE A 156 0.10 -1.71 -12.91
N GLU A 157 -0.95 -2.52 -12.90
CA GLU A 157 -2.31 -2.08 -12.59
C GLU A 157 -2.62 -2.42 -11.12
N CYS A 158 -3.01 -1.41 -10.35
CA CYS A 158 -3.27 -1.52 -8.93
C CYS A 158 -4.77 -1.74 -8.69
N LYS A 159 -5.15 -2.80 -7.99
CA LYS A 159 -6.52 -3.05 -7.56
C LYS A 159 -6.60 -3.28 -6.06
N ARG A 160 -7.70 -2.79 -5.48
CA ARG A 160 -7.99 -2.92 -4.05
C ARG A 160 -9.36 -3.59 -3.86
N PRO A 161 -9.43 -4.93 -4.00
CA PRO A 161 -10.68 -5.64 -3.75
C PRO A 161 -11.17 -5.40 -2.31
N HIS A 162 -12.47 -5.16 -2.16
CA HIS A 162 -13.11 -4.93 -0.86
C HIS A 162 -13.46 -6.23 -0.13
N SER A 163 -13.54 -7.32 -0.88
CA SER A 163 -13.97 -8.63 -0.40
C SER A 163 -13.50 -9.73 -1.37
N LEU A 164 -13.48 -10.98 -0.89
CA LEU A 164 -13.22 -12.15 -1.73
C LEU A 164 -14.16 -12.21 -2.94
N ASN A 165 -15.44 -11.85 -2.77
CA ASN A 165 -16.42 -11.85 -3.86
C ASN A 165 -16.08 -10.82 -4.95
N SER A 166 -15.40 -9.73 -4.60
CA SER A 166 -14.99 -8.71 -5.56
C SER A 166 -13.62 -8.97 -6.19
N LEU A 167 -12.84 -9.91 -5.65
CA LEU A 167 -11.47 -10.21 -6.09
C LEU A 167 -11.42 -10.58 -7.57
N GLU A 168 -12.23 -11.55 -7.99
CA GLU A 168 -12.30 -12.02 -9.37
C GLU A 168 -12.62 -10.88 -10.35
N LYS A 169 -13.58 -10.02 -10.01
CA LYS A 169 -13.95 -8.86 -10.84
C LYS A 169 -12.75 -7.93 -11.04
N HIS A 170 -12.04 -7.59 -9.98
CA HIS A 170 -10.90 -6.67 -10.04
C HIS A 170 -9.74 -7.25 -10.85
N ILE A 171 -9.46 -8.56 -10.71
CA ILE A 171 -8.43 -9.23 -11.50
C ILE A 171 -8.80 -9.21 -12.99
N LYS A 172 -10.05 -9.51 -13.35
CA LYS A 172 -10.54 -9.44 -14.74
C LYS A 172 -10.38 -8.04 -15.35
N GLU A 173 -10.72 -7.00 -14.59
CA GLU A 173 -10.55 -5.62 -15.01
C GLU A 173 -9.08 -5.28 -15.28
N ALA A 174 -8.18 -5.69 -14.38
CA ALA A 174 -6.74 -5.46 -14.52
C ALA A 174 -6.15 -6.20 -15.73
N VAL A 175 -6.52 -7.47 -15.94
CA VAL A 175 -6.12 -8.22 -17.15
C VAL A 175 -6.56 -7.49 -18.42
N LYS A 176 -7.82 -7.03 -18.47
CA LYS A 176 -8.34 -6.29 -19.63
C LYS A 176 -7.59 -4.98 -19.88
N GLN A 177 -7.18 -4.28 -18.83
CA GLN A 177 -6.38 -3.06 -18.94
C GLN A 177 -4.98 -3.37 -19.47
N LEU A 178 -4.30 -4.37 -18.91
CA LEU A 178 -2.90 -4.66 -19.24
C LEU A 178 -2.69 -5.25 -20.64
N LYS A 179 -3.71 -5.89 -21.23
CA LYS A 179 -3.70 -6.36 -22.64
C LYS A 179 -3.32 -5.29 -23.66
N LYS A 180 -3.44 -4.00 -23.29
CA LYS A 180 -3.14 -2.86 -24.17
C LYS A 180 -1.66 -2.46 -24.19
N SER A 181 -0.78 -3.17 -23.47
CA SER A 181 0.65 -2.86 -23.36
C SER A 181 1.53 -3.85 -24.14
N PRO A 182 1.70 -3.70 -25.47
CA PRO A 182 2.55 -4.60 -26.24
C PRO A 182 4.05 -4.34 -25.97
N GLY A 183 4.85 -5.41 -25.90
CA GLY A 183 6.31 -5.34 -25.88
C GLY A 183 6.95 -6.63 -25.36
N SER A 184 8.05 -7.08 -25.99
CA SER A 184 8.72 -8.34 -25.62
C SER A 184 9.35 -8.34 -24.23
N ASN A 185 9.68 -7.15 -23.70
CA ASN A 185 10.29 -6.97 -22.37
C ASN A 185 9.31 -6.32 -21.38
N VAL A 186 8.03 -6.21 -21.75
CA VAL A 186 6.99 -5.70 -20.87
C VAL A 186 6.38 -6.87 -20.11
N VAL A 187 6.33 -6.74 -18.79
CA VAL A 187 5.70 -7.72 -17.90
C VAL A 187 4.36 -7.14 -17.40
N PRO A 188 3.21 -7.59 -17.94
CA PRO A 188 1.90 -7.25 -17.40
C PRO A 188 1.82 -7.64 -15.94
N THR A 189 1.59 -6.67 -15.05
CA THR A 189 1.63 -6.88 -13.61
C THR A 189 0.34 -6.39 -12.96
N ILE A 190 -0.32 -7.24 -12.18
CA ILE A 190 -1.48 -6.89 -11.36
C ILE A 190 -0.99 -6.79 -9.93
N ALA A 191 -1.18 -5.65 -9.27
CA ALA A 191 -0.93 -5.51 -7.84
C ALA A 191 -2.26 -5.49 -7.09
N LEU A 192 -2.42 -6.37 -6.10
CA LEU A 192 -3.63 -6.53 -5.31
C LEU A 192 -3.38 -6.11 -3.86
N SER A 193 -4.02 -5.04 -3.39
CA SER A 193 -4.06 -4.74 -1.96
C SER A 193 -5.09 -5.64 -1.26
N LEU A 194 -4.62 -6.44 -0.31
CA LEU A 194 -5.43 -7.46 0.37
C LEU A 194 -5.88 -7.07 1.77
N GLU A 195 -5.59 -5.85 2.22
CA GLU A 195 -5.88 -5.39 3.58
C GLU A 195 -7.37 -5.52 3.93
N GLN A 196 -8.27 -5.10 3.04
CA GLN A 196 -9.71 -5.25 3.28
C GLN A 196 -10.19 -6.71 3.19
N VAL A 197 -9.54 -7.52 2.37
CA VAL A 197 -9.93 -8.93 2.17
C VAL A 197 -9.51 -9.79 3.37
N LEU A 198 -8.29 -9.59 3.85
CA LEU A 198 -7.66 -10.42 4.88
C LEU A 198 -7.91 -9.88 6.29
N LEU A 199 -7.87 -8.57 6.47
CA LEU A 199 -7.98 -7.93 7.78
C LEU A 199 -9.36 -7.32 8.03
N ARG A 200 -10.31 -7.44 7.08
CA ARG A 200 -11.69 -6.95 7.19
C ARG A 200 -11.82 -5.47 7.60
N GLY A 201 -10.80 -4.67 7.28
CA GLY A 201 -10.73 -3.26 7.62
C GLY A 201 -10.12 -2.94 9.00
N ASP A 202 -9.81 -3.95 9.81
CA ASP A 202 -8.95 -3.76 10.98
C ASP A 202 -7.50 -3.69 10.51
N LEU A 203 -6.99 -2.47 10.33
CA LEU A 203 -5.58 -2.25 9.94
C LEU A 203 -4.59 -2.54 11.07
N ILE A 204 -4.97 -3.38 12.04
CA ILE A 204 -4.23 -3.65 13.26
C ILE A 204 -4.07 -5.15 13.42
N LEU A 205 -2.83 -5.61 13.46
CA LEU A 205 -2.46 -6.93 13.91
C LEU A 205 -1.93 -6.84 15.34
N ASP A 206 -2.66 -7.42 16.29
CA ASP A 206 -2.17 -7.60 17.65
C ASP A 206 -1.24 -8.83 17.70
N SER A 207 0.04 -8.62 18.02
CA SER A 207 1.05 -9.66 18.11
C SER A 207 1.83 -9.58 19.42
N ARG A 208 2.56 -10.65 19.75
CA ARG A 208 3.47 -10.67 20.91
C ARG A 208 4.76 -9.91 20.61
N ASP A 209 5.30 -10.11 19.42
CA ASP A 209 6.59 -9.60 18.96
C ASP A 209 6.59 -9.50 17.42
N GLU A 210 7.65 -8.89 16.89
CA GLU A 210 7.82 -8.65 15.44
C GLU A 210 7.92 -9.96 14.65
N GLU A 211 8.60 -10.97 15.21
CA GLU A 211 8.76 -12.28 14.57
C GLU A 211 7.42 -13.00 14.42
N SER A 212 6.63 -13.07 15.49
CA SER A 212 5.27 -13.65 15.47
C SER A 212 4.37 -12.93 14.47
N ALA A 213 4.48 -11.60 14.38
CA ALA A 213 3.70 -10.82 13.43
C ALA A 213 4.13 -11.09 11.98
N ALA A 214 5.44 -11.17 11.72
CA ALA A 214 5.96 -11.48 10.40
C ALA A 214 5.53 -12.88 9.95
N ASN A 215 5.66 -13.88 10.83
CA ASN A 215 5.24 -15.26 10.57
C ASN A 215 3.73 -15.34 10.29
N PHE A 216 2.90 -14.64 11.07
CA PHE A 216 1.46 -14.59 10.84
C PHE A 216 1.11 -13.98 9.48
N LEU A 217 1.71 -12.83 9.13
CA LEU A 217 1.43 -12.13 7.88
C LEU A 217 1.90 -12.92 6.65
N ASN A 218 3.08 -13.55 6.74
CA ASN A 218 3.58 -14.46 5.71
C ASN A 218 2.66 -15.66 5.51
N ALA A 219 2.29 -16.36 6.59
CA ALA A 219 1.39 -17.51 6.52
C ALA A 219 0.01 -17.11 5.94
N THR A 220 -0.53 -15.97 6.36
CA THR A 220 -1.82 -15.46 5.85
C THR A 220 -1.76 -15.17 4.35
N LEU A 221 -0.67 -14.57 3.86
CA LEU A 221 -0.50 -14.31 2.43
C LEU A 221 -0.32 -15.61 1.62
N GLU A 222 0.45 -16.57 2.14
CA GLU A 222 0.66 -17.87 1.50
C GLU A 222 -0.65 -18.67 1.42
N ASP A 223 -1.40 -18.76 2.51
CA ASP A 223 -2.70 -19.43 2.56
C ASP A 223 -3.69 -18.79 1.57
N PHE A 224 -3.70 -17.46 1.48
CA PHE A 224 -4.53 -16.74 0.52
C PHE A 224 -4.14 -17.07 -0.92
N LEU A 225 -2.85 -17.07 -1.22
CA LEU A 225 -2.30 -17.37 -2.53
C LEU A 225 -2.69 -18.79 -2.97
N GLN A 226 -2.46 -19.78 -2.11
CA GLN A 226 -2.78 -21.18 -2.40
C GLN A 226 -4.29 -21.40 -2.57
N SER A 227 -5.11 -20.80 -1.69
CA SER A 227 -6.57 -20.93 -1.73
C SER A 227 -7.20 -20.32 -2.99
N ASN A 228 -6.55 -19.31 -3.57
CA ASN A 228 -7.07 -18.59 -4.74
C ASN A 228 -6.37 -18.96 -6.05
N LEU A 229 -5.33 -19.81 -6.02
CA LEU A 229 -4.48 -20.13 -7.17
C LEU A 229 -5.29 -20.55 -8.41
N LYS A 230 -6.21 -21.52 -8.25
CA LYS A 230 -7.04 -22.02 -9.36
C LYS A 230 -7.94 -20.94 -9.97
N MET A 231 -8.49 -20.05 -9.14
CA MET A 231 -9.33 -18.95 -9.60
C MET A 231 -8.49 -17.93 -10.39
N VAL A 232 -7.32 -17.55 -9.88
CA VAL A 232 -6.44 -16.59 -10.56
C VAL A 232 -5.93 -17.17 -11.88
N GLN A 233 -5.49 -18.44 -11.90
CA GLN A 233 -5.09 -19.15 -13.12
C GLN A 233 -6.21 -19.14 -14.17
N LYS A 234 -7.44 -19.47 -13.76
CA LYS A 234 -8.60 -19.46 -14.65
C LYS A 234 -8.88 -18.06 -15.24
N ILE A 235 -8.68 -17.00 -14.46
CA ILE A 235 -8.93 -15.63 -14.91
C ILE A 235 -7.84 -15.11 -15.84
N CYS A 236 -6.56 -15.34 -15.51
CA CYS A 236 -5.48 -14.97 -16.43
C CYS A 236 -5.55 -15.82 -17.72
N GLY A 237 -6.12 -17.03 -17.67
CA GLY A 237 -6.31 -17.87 -18.86
C GLY A 237 -4.96 -18.24 -19.46
N ASP A 238 -4.75 -17.92 -20.74
CA ASP A 238 -3.45 -18.07 -21.41
C ASP A 238 -2.63 -16.76 -21.43
N GLU A 239 -3.16 -15.68 -20.84
CA GLU A 239 -2.50 -14.38 -20.85
C GLU A 239 -1.33 -14.36 -19.86
N PRO A 240 -0.11 -14.00 -20.29
CA PRO A 240 1.03 -13.85 -19.39
C PRO A 240 0.79 -12.71 -18.40
N CYS A 241 0.85 -13.01 -17.10
CA CYS A 241 0.56 -12.05 -16.04
C CYS A 241 1.44 -12.32 -14.80
N LEU A 242 2.05 -11.28 -14.22
CA LEU A 242 2.60 -11.31 -12.86
C LEU A 242 1.51 -10.80 -11.92
N VAL A 243 1.21 -11.52 -10.84
CA VAL A 243 0.29 -11.03 -9.80
C VAL A 243 1.07 -10.83 -8.51
N LEU A 244 1.09 -9.59 -8.02
CA LEU A 244 1.65 -9.20 -6.74
C LEU A 244 0.52 -9.06 -5.71
N TYR A 245 0.69 -9.71 -4.57
CA TYR A 245 -0.21 -9.64 -3.42
C TYR A 245 0.43 -8.74 -2.36
N TYR A 246 -0.22 -7.64 -2.04
CA TYR A 246 0.25 -6.61 -1.13
C TYR A 246 -0.59 -6.60 0.14
N LEU A 247 0.06 -6.62 1.31
CA LEU A 247 -0.59 -6.51 2.60
C LEU A 247 0.19 -5.53 3.48
N SER A 248 -0.46 -4.47 3.95
CA SER A 248 0.12 -3.51 4.90
C SER A 248 -0.78 -3.34 6.11
N CYS A 249 -0.20 -3.29 7.30
CA CYS A 249 -0.96 -3.05 8.53
C CYS A 249 -0.09 -2.44 9.63
N LEU A 250 -0.74 -1.84 10.63
CA LEU A 250 -0.11 -1.57 11.91
C LEU A 250 0.00 -2.85 12.71
N THR A 251 1.16 -3.08 13.33
CA THR A 251 1.38 -4.19 14.24
C THR A 251 1.53 -3.63 15.65
N GLY A 252 0.62 -4.03 16.54
CA GLY A 252 0.65 -3.72 17.96
C GLY A 252 1.36 -4.83 18.74
N PHE A 253 2.17 -4.44 19.74
CA PHE A 253 2.78 -5.38 20.68
C PHE A 253 2.21 -5.15 22.08
N LYS A 254 2.03 -6.22 22.85
CA LYS A 254 1.28 -6.25 24.13
C LYS A 254 1.61 -5.14 25.15
N SER A 255 2.75 -4.46 25.05
CA SER A 255 3.18 -3.46 26.03
C SER A 255 3.46 -2.05 25.50
N ASP A 256 3.71 -1.82 24.21
CA ASP A 256 4.33 -0.55 23.80
C ASP A 256 3.77 0.08 22.53
N ILE A 257 3.42 1.35 22.68
CA ILE A 257 3.18 2.30 21.60
C ILE A 257 4.48 3.10 21.45
N PRO A 258 5.08 3.17 20.25
CA PRO A 258 4.39 3.14 18.96
C PRO A 258 4.31 1.78 18.28
N MET A 259 3.15 1.52 17.66
CA MET A 259 2.94 0.40 16.73
C MET A 259 3.91 0.50 15.55
N ALA A 260 4.28 -0.66 15.00
CA ALA A 260 5.12 -0.74 13.81
C ALA A 260 4.25 -0.76 12.55
N ASN A 261 4.69 -0.12 11.45
CA ASN A 261 4.14 -0.42 10.13
C ASN A 261 4.87 -1.65 9.56
N ALA A 262 4.09 -2.58 9.02
CA ALA A 262 4.58 -3.78 8.37
C ALA A 262 3.91 -3.93 7.00
N THR A 263 4.72 -4.03 5.95
CA THR A 263 4.28 -4.18 4.57
C THR A 263 4.94 -5.41 3.97
N PHE A 264 4.12 -6.30 3.42
CA PHE A 264 4.53 -7.55 2.81
C PHE A 264 4.05 -7.61 1.36
N ILE A 265 4.91 -8.13 0.49
CA ILE A 265 4.59 -8.38 -0.92
C ILE A 265 5.09 -9.78 -1.29
N THR A 266 4.20 -10.59 -1.85
CA THR A 266 4.53 -11.85 -2.51
C THR A 266 3.90 -11.88 -3.91
N GLY A 267 4.18 -12.87 -4.74
CA GLY A 267 3.59 -12.93 -6.07
C GLY A 267 3.78 -14.23 -6.82
N ASN A 268 2.95 -14.40 -7.84
CA ASN A 268 2.97 -15.55 -8.75
C ASN A 268 3.16 -15.08 -10.19
N ILE A 269 3.94 -15.86 -10.95
CA ILE A 269 4.14 -15.68 -12.38
C ILE A 269 3.22 -16.68 -13.11
N TYR A 270 2.35 -16.18 -13.99
CA TYR A 270 1.40 -17.01 -14.73
C TYR A 270 1.66 -16.92 -16.24
N ASN A 271 1.57 -18.07 -16.91
CA ASN A 271 1.49 -18.20 -18.37
C ASN A 271 2.65 -17.60 -19.18
N PHE A 272 3.79 -17.33 -18.55
CA PHE A 272 5.04 -17.07 -19.26
C PHE A 272 5.72 -18.40 -19.59
N GLY A 273 6.43 -18.46 -20.72
CA GLY A 273 7.31 -19.59 -21.04
C GLY A 273 8.39 -19.76 -19.97
N GLU A 274 8.82 -20.99 -19.70
CA GLU A 274 9.69 -21.37 -18.58
C GLU A 274 10.98 -20.51 -18.47
N SER A 275 11.64 -20.24 -19.59
CA SER A 275 12.83 -19.38 -19.65
C SER A 275 12.55 -17.93 -19.22
N LEU A 276 11.42 -17.38 -19.67
CA LEU A 276 11.01 -16.02 -19.32
C LEU A 276 10.53 -15.94 -17.86
N SER A 277 9.77 -16.94 -17.38
CA SER A 277 9.39 -17.07 -15.97
C SER A 277 10.61 -17.07 -15.06
N SER A 278 11.63 -17.88 -15.39
CA SER A 278 12.88 -17.96 -14.63
C SER A 278 13.64 -16.63 -14.63
N SER A 279 13.64 -15.92 -15.76
CA SER A 279 14.28 -14.61 -15.90
C SER A 279 13.58 -13.52 -15.09
N ILE A 280 12.24 -13.51 -15.11
CA ILE A 280 11.42 -12.59 -14.30
C ILE A 280 11.65 -12.86 -12.82
N TYR A 281 11.61 -14.12 -12.38
CA TYR A 281 11.86 -14.53 -11.00
C TYR A 281 13.24 -14.06 -10.52
N LYS A 282 14.30 -14.34 -11.30
CA LYS A 282 15.66 -13.91 -10.99
C LYS A 282 15.78 -12.39 -10.91
N ASN A 283 15.13 -11.66 -11.83
CA ASN A 283 15.10 -10.20 -11.81
C ASN A 283 14.43 -9.69 -10.52
N LEU A 284 13.23 -10.17 -10.21
CA LEU A 284 12.48 -9.79 -9.00
C LEU A 284 13.28 -10.06 -7.73
N ASN A 285 13.92 -11.22 -7.60
CA ASN A 285 14.79 -11.53 -6.44
C ASN A 285 16.02 -10.61 -6.34
N THR A 286 16.46 -10.03 -7.45
CA THR A 286 17.57 -9.06 -7.46
C THR A 286 17.11 -7.69 -7.00
N ILE A 287 15.93 -7.23 -7.45
CA ILE A 287 15.43 -5.87 -7.20
C ILE A 287 14.58 -5.75 -5.94
N ILE A 288 13.95 -6.85 -5.51
CA ILE A 288 13.16 -6.97 -4.28
C ILE A 288 13.68 -8.23 -3.58
N PRO A 289 14.88 -8.18 -2.97
CA PRO A 289 15.36 -9.32 -2.20
C PRO A 289 14.34 -9.60 -1.10
N GLN A 290 13.79 -10.82 -1.09
CA GLN A 290 13.06 -11.27 0.08
C GLN A 290 14.07 -11.33 1.23
N GLU A 291 13.74 -10.74 2.38
CA GLU A 291 14.45 -11.05 3.61
C GLU A 291 14.29 -12.57 3.80
N ILE A 292 15.36 -13.32 3.57
CA ILE A 292 15.39 -14.76 3.82
C ILE A 292 15.26 -14.91 5.32
N TYR A 293 14.03 -15.09 5.81
CA TYR A 293 13.82 -15.73 7.10
C TYR A 293 14.19 -17.19 6.89
N SER A 294 15.43 -17.53 7.22
CA SER A 294 15.91 -18.90 7.22
C SER A 294 15.08 -19.69 8.23
N SER A 295 14.08 -20.44 7.76
CA SER A 295 13.51 -21.53 8.52
C SER A 295 14.54 -22.66 8.57
N VAL A 296 15.09 -22.91 9.75
CA VAL A 296 15.62 -24.24 10.11
C VAL A 296 14.44 -25.11 10.49
#